data_AF-A0A533R8R1-F1
#
_entry.id   AF-A0A533R8R1-F1
#
_cell.length_a   1.000
_cell.length_b   1.000
_cell.length_c   1.000
_cell.angle_alpha   90.00
_cell.angle_beta   90.00
_cell.angle_gamma   90.00
#
_symmetry.space_group_name_H-M   'P 1'
#
loop_
_entity.id
_entity.type
_entity.pdbx_description
1 polymer ?
#
loop_
_entity_poly.entity_id
_entity_poly.type
_entity_poly.pdbx_seq_one_letter_code
_entity_poly.pdbx_strand_id
1 'polypeptide(L)'
;MNRLPRLLSLLLSSFLLLTAAAGAEDRLAALEATAAAMGRLQPGLENFRATVVTDRIASGIRTMTASMPPDMPRPEAPTVVKYWRRGVPGGIILAEGPQTSPYVQKIVEHFAAGLATDSEDLLLPPGRAAQRRQLAAGAEVKSTETTVADSLLQRIDIAFPEPTDVGTAFYGNGLRLPRTGVSRLAFDIDARTRTVREVTVHAAGGLQLTAEVRYREAGGSFMPERVRVTSPDGRIDDLLEITFTEVSGYLVPATILQVVQRPDLQDRLEVSFRDYRINQPLPPAVEARLSAPAATKPQP
;
A
#
# COMPACT_ATOMS: atom_id res chain seq x y z
N MET A 1 -25.55 28.60 -63.42
CA MET A 1 -24.33 28.12 -62.72
C MET A 1 -24.72 27.84 -61.27
N ASN A 2 -25.06 26.57 -60.98
CA ASN A 2 -25.57 26.10 -59.69
C ASN A 2 -24.46 25.32 -58.96
N ARG A 3 -23.83 25.88 -57.93
CA ARG A 3 -22.96 25.13 -57.00
C ARG A 3 -22.87 25.82 -55.64
N LEU A 4 -23.94 25.81 -54.84
CA LEU A 4 -23.85 26.33 -53.46
C LEU A 4 -24.80 25.74 -52.39
N PRO A 5 -25.11 24.42 -52.35
CA PRO A 5 -25.72 23.85 -51.12
C PRO A 5 -24.86 22.79 -50.40
N ARG A 6 -23.68 22.39 -50.92
CA ARG A 6 -22.90 21.27 -50.33
C ARG A 6 -21.94 21.65 -49.19
N LEU A 7 -21.54 22.92 -49.08
CA LEU A 7 -20.58 23.37 -48.05
C LEU A 7 -21.22 23.62 -46.68
N LEU A 8 -22.52 23.92 -46.63
CA LEU A 8 -23.21 24.18 -45.35
C LEU A 8 -23.51 22.89 -44.57
N SER A 9 -23.69 21.75 -45.26
CA SER A 9 -24.03 20.46 -44.64
C SER A 9 -22.82 19.77 -43.99
N LEU A 10 -21.59 20.01 -44.50
CA LEU A 10 -20.37 19.50 -43.87
C LEU A 10 -20.03 20.25 -42.57
N LEU A 11 -20.21 21.57 -42.51
CA LEU A 11 -19.92 22.37 -41.32
C LEU A 11 -20.89 22.07 -40.15
N LEU A 12 -22.14 21.71 -40.44
CA LEU A 12 -23.10 21.32 -39.40
C LEU A 12 -22.84 19.89 -38.86
N SER A 13 -22.26 19.01 -39.68
CA SER A 13 -21.90 17.65 -39.28
C SER A 13 -20.61 17.62 -38.43
N SER A 14 -19.70 18.58 -38.64
CA SER A 14 -18.49 18.75 -37.83
C SER A 14 -18.77 19.37 -36.45
N PHE A 15 -19.88 20.10 -36.28
CA PHE A 15 -20.25 20.70 -34.98
C PHE A 15 -21.00 19.72 -34.05
N LEU A 16 -21.65 18.69 -34.61
CA LEU A 16 -22.34 17.64 -33.84
C LEU A 16 -21.43 16.50 -33.36
N LEU A 17 -20.20 16.41 -33.89
CA LEU A 17 -19.20 15.43 -33.42
C LEU A 17 -18.23 15.99 -32.36
N LEU A 18 -18.19 17.31 -32.14
CA LEU A 18 -17.33 17.93 -31.12
C LEU A 18 -17.98 18.08 -29.73
N THR A 19 -19.28 17.86 -29.60
CA THR A 19 -19.98 17.98 -28.31
C THR A 19 -20.14 16.65 -27.55
N ALA A 20 -19.82 15.51 -28.17
CA ALA A 20 -19.88 14.21 -27.49
C ALA A 20 -18.63 13.89 -26.62
N ALA A 21 -17.60 14.74 -26.64
CA ALA A 21 -16.44 14.61 -25.74
C ALA A 21 -16.58 15.41 -24.44
N ALA A 22 -17.69 16.13 -24.26
CA ALA A 22 -17.99 16.85 -23.03
C ALA A 22 -18.71 15.91 -22.04
N GLY A 23 -17.94 15.34 -21.11
CA GLY A 23 -18.48 14.69 -19.91
C GLY A 23 -18.51 13.17 -19.91
N ALA A 24 -17.42 12.50 -20.32
CA ALA A 24 -17.13 11.23 -19.65
C ALA A 24 -16.79 11.60 -18.20
N GLU A 25 -17.77 11.47 -17.30
CA GLU A 25 -17.54 11.56 -15.86
C GLU A 25 -16.33 10.70 -15.53
N ASP A 26 -15.28 11.30 -14.95
CA ASP A 26 -14.08 10.57 -14.55
C ASP A 26 -14.47 9.66 -13.40
N ARG A 27 -14.89 8.43 -13.74
CA ARG A 27 -15.43 7.46 -12.77
C ARG A 27 -14.40 7.03 -11.73
N LEU A 28 -13.11 7.34 -11.93
CA LEU A 28 -12.03 7.12 -10.98
C LEU A 28 -11.69 8.36 -10.15
N ALA A 29 -12.30 9.52 -10.40
CA ALA A 29 -11.90 10.78 -9.79
C ALA A 29 -11.78 10.70 -8.26
N ALA A 30 -12.71 10.03 -7.58
CA ALA A 30 -12.68 9.88 -6.13
C ALA A 30 -11.56 8.94 -5.63
N LEU A 31 -11.28 7.87 -6.37
CA LEU A 31 -10.11 7.01 -6.10
C LEU A 31 -8.82 7.81 -6.24
N GLU A 32 -8.68 8.58 -7.31
CA GLU A 32 -7.47 9.37 -7.57
C GLU A 32 -7.32 10.54 -6.60
N ALA A 33 -8.42 11.18 -6.19
CA ALA A 33 -8.43 12.21 -5.16
C ALA A 33 -8.00 11.65 -3.78
N THR A 34 -8.45 10.44 -3.46
CA THR A 34 -8.07 9.68 -2.25
C THR A 34 -6.58 9.32 -2.29
N ALA A 35 -6.11 8.74 -3.39
CA ALA A 35 -4.69 8.43 -3.60
C ALA A 35 -3.81 9.68 -3.45
N ALA A 36 -4.24 10.79 -4.06
CA ALA A 36 -3.52 12.06 -3.98
C ALA A 36 -3.52 12.65 -2.55
N ALA A 37 -4.58 12.43 -1.76
CA ALA A 37 -4.62 12.81 -0.34
C ALA A 37 -3.60 12.02 0.48
N MET A 38 -3.45 10.71 0.23
CA MET A 38 -2.42 9.89 0.87
C MET A 38 -1.00 10.36 0.52
N GLY A 39 -0.74 10.74 -0.73
CA GLY A 39 0.57 11.26 -1.15
C GLY A 39 0.98 12.60 -0.49
N ARG A 40 0.03 13.31 0.15
CA ARG A 40 0.27 14.57 0.87
C ARG A 40 0.29 14.41 2.39
N LEU A 41 0.31 13.17 2.89
CA LEU A 41 0.37 12.92 4.33
C LEU A 41 1.61 13.56 4.95
N GLN A 42 1.38 14.19 6.11
CA GLN A 42 2.40 14.75 7.00
C GLN A 42 3.42 15.65 6.29
N PRO A 43 3.02 16.84 5.81
CA PRO A 43 3.89 17.71 5.04
C PRO A 43 5.20 18.03 5.79
N GLY A 44 6.33 17.91 5.10
CA GLY A 44 7.66 18.14 5.65
C GLY A 44 8.34 16.91 6.26
N LEU A 45 7.66 15.77 6.41
CA LEU A 45 8.32 14.51 6.75
C LEU A 45 9.03 13.96 5.50
N GLU A 46 10.31 14.22 5.31
CA GLU A 46 11.06 13.82 4.11
C GLU A 46 11.74 12.46 4.26
N ASN A 47 12.21 12.15 5.46
CA ASN A 47 12.80 10.85 5.78
C ASN A 47 12.78 10.60 7.29
N PHE A 48 12.94 9.34 7.66
CA PHE A 48 13.29 8.97 9.03
C PHE A 48 14.16 7.72 9.07
N ARG A 49 14.85 7.56 10.19
CA ARG A 49 15.37 6.26 10.62
C ARG A 49 14.84 5.91 12.01
N ALA A 50 14.61 4.63 12.25
CA ALA A 50 14.20 4.12 13.55
C ALA A 50 14.79 2.74 13.81
N THR A 51 15.12 2.46 15.07
CA THR A 51 15.49 1.13 15.50
C THR A 51 14.26 0.26 15.58
N VAL A 52 14.33 -0.91 14.93
CA VAL A 52 13.29 -1.93 14.87
C VAL A 52 13.54 -2.94 15.98
N VAL A 53 12.53 -3.17 16.81
CA VAL A 53 12.57 -4.10 17.92
C VAL A 53 11.54 -5.20 17.69
N THR A 54 12.00 -6.44 17.60
CA THR A 54 11.14 -7.62 17.45
C THR A 54 11.85 -8.89 17.90
N ASP A 55 11.09 -9.80 18.54
CA ASP A 55 11.60 -11.11 18.97
C ASP A 55 11.87 -12.06 17.80
N ARG A 56 11.34 -11.75 16.60
CA ARG A 56 11.50 -12.57 15.41
C ARG A 56 12.95 -12.69 14.95
N ILE A 57 13.73 -11.62 15.04
CA ILE A 57 15.15 -11.64 14.66
C ILE A 57 15.93 -12.55 15.61
N ALA A 58 15.75 -12.38 16.92
CA ALA A 58 16.40 -13.22 17.93
C ALA A 58 15.99 -14.69 17.78
N SER A 59 14.72 -14.95 17.51
CA SER A 59 14.20 -16.31 17.24
C SER A 59 14.79 -16.90 15.96
N GLY A 60 14.87 -16.12 14.88
CA GLY A 60 15.48 -16.54 13.62
C GLY A 60 16.95 -16.92 13.79
N ILE A 61 17.72 -16.10 14.52
CA ILE A 61 19.12 -16.41 14.84
C ILE A 61 19.22 -17.71 15.64
N ARG A 62 18.40 -17.90 16.69
CA ARG A 62 18.41 -19.15 17.47
C ARG A 62 18.11 -20.39 16.62
N THR A 63 17.07 -20.34 15.80
CA THR A 63 16.69 -21.47 14.92
C THR A 63 17.80 -21.81 13.95
N MET A 64 18.41 -20.79 13.33
CA MET A 64 19.44 -21.00 12.32
C MET A 64 20.79 -21.40 12.89
N THR A 65 21.05 -21.09 14.16
CA THR A 65 22.28 -21.45 14.89
C THR A 65 22.09 -22.67 15.80
N ALA A 66 20.93 -23.35 15.71
CA ALA A 66 20.62 -24.52 16.53
C ALA A 66 21.59 -25.69 16.30
N SER A 67 22.16 -25.80 15.10
CA SER A 67 23.15 -26.82 14.72
C SER A 67 24.60 -26.45 15.05
N MET A 68 24.86 -25.24 15.58
CA MET A 68 26.21 -24.86 15.97
C MET A 68 26.66 -25.61 17.23
N PRO A 69 27.94 -26.04 17.31
CA PRO A 69 28.50 -26.67 18.51
C PRO A 69 28.32 -25.79 19.76
N PRO A 70 28.05 -26.36 20.96
CA PRO A 70 27.80 -25.60 22.19
C PRO A 70 28.98 -24.71 22.62
N ASP A 71 30.19 -25.09 22.23
CA ASP A 71 31.46 -24.42 22.50
C ASP A 71 31.76 -23.26 21.53
N MET A 72 30.97 -23.12 20.44
CA MET A 72 31.10 -22.01 19.51
C MET A 72 30.23 -20.82 19.95
N PRO A 73 30.77 -19.59 20.02
CA PRO A 73 29.97 -18.42 20.36
C PRO A 73 28.90 -18.18 19.29
N ARG A 74 27.64 -18.09 19.73
CA ARG A 74 26.54 -17.75 18.84
C ARG A 74 26.60 -16.25 18.46
N PRO A 75 26.21 -15.88 17.23
CA PRO A 75 26.13 -14.47 16.85
C PRO A 75 25.15 -13.70 17.75
N GLU A 76 25.54 -12.50 18.16
CA GLU A 76 24.63 -11.58 18.83
C GLU A 76 23.57 -11.05 17.85
N ALA A 77 22.41 -10.69 18.39
CA ALA A 77 21.36 -10.07 17.58
C ALA A 77 21.84 -8.68 17.12
N PRO A 78 21.80 -8.37 15.80
CA PRO A 78 22.19 -7.07 15.31
C PRO A 78 21.19 -6.00 15.76
N THR A 79 21.61 -4.74 15.74
CA THR A 79 20.64 -3.65 15.76
C THR A 79 19.98 -3.59 14.38
N VAL A 80 18.66 -3.65 14.32
CA VAL A 80 17.95 -3.52 13.05
C VAL A 80 17.38 -2.12 12.92
N VAL A 81 17.59 -1.49 11.78
CA VAL A 81 17.20 -0.10 11.53
C VAL A 81 16.33 -0.05 10.28
N LYS A 82 15.16 0.58 10.41
CA LYS A 82 14.30 0.96 9.28
C LYS A 82 14.69 2.36 8.82
N TYR A 83 14.89 2.49 7.53
CA TYR A 83 15.09 3.74 6.83
C TYR A 83 13.93 3.95 5.88
N TRP A 84 13.27 5.10 5.98
CA TRP A 84 12.18 5.49 5.10
C TRP A 84 12.47 6.86 4.50
N ARG A 85 12.02 7.05 3.25
CA ARG A 85 12.14 8.31 2.53
C ARG A 85 10.87 8.54 1.72
N ARG A 86 10.35 9.77 1.78
CA ARG A 86 9.18 10.19 1.01
C ARG A 86 9.36 9.86 -0.47
N GLY A 87 8.31 9.29 -1.06
CA GLY A 87 8.29 8.95 -2.48
C GLY A 87 9.10 7.71 -2.87
N VAL A 88 9.74 7.03 -1.91
CA VAL A 88 10.39 5.73 -2.13
C VAL A 88 9.52 4.63 -1.50
N PRO A 89 8.93 3.73 -2.31
CA PRO A 89 8.06 2.68 -1.79
C PRO A 89 8.77 1.76 -0.79
N GLY A 90 8.11 1.49 0.34
CA GLY A 90 8.45 0.45 1.32
C GLY A 90 9.73 0.63 2.15
N GLY A 91 10.50 1.70 1.95
CA GLY A 91 11.76 1.93 2.66
C GLY A 91 12.77 0.77 2.55
N ILE A 92 13.79 0.77 3.42
CA ILE A 92 14.73 -0.35 3.57
C ILE A 92 14.95 -0.68 5.05
N ILE A 93 15.26 -1.93 5.33
CA ILE A 93 15.60 -2.39 6.67
C ILE A 93 16.97 -3.05 6.62
N LEU A 94 17.87 -2.60 7.49
CA LEU A 94 19.26 -3.04 7.51
C LEU A 94 19.65 -3.54 8.90
N ALA A 95 20.55 -4.52 8.93
CA ALA A 95 21.30 -4.85 10.12
C ALA A 95 22.45 -3.85 10.27
N GLU A 96 22.63 -3.31 11.48
CA GLU A 96 23.76 -2.47 11.85
C GLU A 96 24.48 -3.05 13.08
N GLY A 97 25.79 -2.81 13.15
CA GLY A 97 26.64 -3.21 14.26
C GLY A 97 27.97 -3.81 13.81
N PRO A 98 28.93 -3.97 14.74
CA PRO A 98 30.30 -4.41 14.43
C PRO A 98 30.40 -5.87 13.92
N GLN A 99 29.33 -6.66 14.04
CA GLN A 99 29.29 -8.10 13.74
C GLN A 99 28.29 -8.47 12.62
N THR A 100 27.85 -7.50 11.79
CA THR A 100 26.91 -7.79 10.69
C THR A 100 27.60 -8.51 9.54
N SER A 101 27.58 -9.84 9.59
CA SER A 101 27.99 -10.68 8.45
C SER A 101 26.94 -10.65 7.33
N PRO A 102 27.31 -10.95 6.06
CA PRO A 102 26.34 -11.11 4.98
C PRO A 102 25.24 -12.13 5.29
N TYR A 103 25.54 -13.12 6.14
CA TYR A 103 24.59 -14.10 6.62
C TYR A 103 23.51 -13.47 7.52
N VAL A 104 23.90 -12.66 8.51
CA VAL A 104 22.97 -11.94 9.38
C VAL A 104 22.12 -10.95 8.59
N GLN A 105 22.69 -10.28 7.59
CA GLN A 105 21.95 -9.39 6.72
C GLN A 105 20.86 -10.13 5.91
N LYS A 106 21.12 -11.35 5.41
CA LYS A 106 20.09 -12.18 4.75
C LYS A 106 18.93 -12.55 5.69
N ILE A 107 19.22 -12.80 6.97
CA ILE A 107 18.20 -13.05 7.99
C ILE A 107 17.30 -11.82 8.14
N VAL A 108 17.93 -10.66 8.32
CA VAL A 108 17.20 -9.38 8.46
C VAL A 108 16.38 -9.08 7.21
N GLU A 109 16.91 -9.31 6.01
CA GLU A 109 16.18 -9.13 4.74
C GLU A 109 14.96 -10.05 4.61
N HIS A 110 15.06 -11.29 5.10
CA HIS A 110 13.93 -12.22 5.11
C HIS A 110 12.80 -11.70 6.01
N PHE A 111 13.13 -11.15 7.19
CA PHE A 111 12.14 -10.54 8.08
C PHE A 111 11.66 -9.16 7.60
N ALA A 112 12.53 -8.41 6.92
CA ALA A 112 12.25 -7.06 6.44
C ALA A 112 11.08 -7.00 5.45
N ALA A 113 10.86 -8.07 4.67
CA ALA A 113 9.78 -8.12 3.69
C ALA A 113 8.38 -7.87 4.30
N GLY A 114 8.16 -8.28 5.56
CA GLY A 114 6.91 -8.00 6.29
C GLY A 114 6.85 -6.61 6.95
N LEU A 115 7.99 -5.94 7.11
CA LEU A 115 8.16 -4.70 7.88
C LEU A 115 8.40 -3.45 7.02
N ALA A 116 8.72 -3.67 5.75
CA ALA A 116 8.84 -2.69 4.69
C ALA A 116 7.47 -2.17 4.19
N THR A 117 6.40 -2.37 4.97
CA THR A 117 5.10 -1.79 4.64
C THR A 117 4.95 -0.47 5.36
N ASP A 118 4.71 0.59 4.60
CA ASP A 118 4.38 1.90 5.13
C ASP A 118 2.88 2.16 5.02
N SER A 119 2.34 2.89 5.99
CA SER A 119 0.90 3.18 6.06
C SER A 119 0.39 3.91 4.82
N GLU A 120 1.22 4.77 4.22
CA GLU A 120 0.91 5.53 3.00
C GLU A 120 0.82 4.67 1.74
N ASP A 121 1.44 3.50 1.74
CA ASP A 121 1.46 2.57 0.60
C ASP A 121 0.43 1.44 0.75
N LEU A 122 -0.30 1.36 1.87
CA LEU A 122 -1.27 0.28 2.11
C LEU A 122 -2.38 0.24 1.05
N LEU A 123 -2.99 1.39 0.79
CA LEU A 123 -4.15 1.53 -0.09
C LEU A 123 -3.98 2.71 -1.03
N LEU A 124 -4.34 2.47 -2.30
CA LEU A 124 -4.25 3.43 -3.39
C LEU A 124 -2.91 4.17 -3.45
N PRO A 125 -1.77 3.47 -3.66
CA PRO A 125 -0.46 4.10 -3.65
C PRO A 125 -0.41 5.29 -4.63
N PRO A 126 0.03 6.49 -4.20
CA PRO A 126 -0.12 7.72 -4.96
C PRO A 126 0.60 7.68 -6.31
N GLY A 127 1.75 7.00 -6.40
CA GLY A 127 2.55 6.86 -7.62
C GLY A 127 1.98 5.91 -8.69
N ARG A 128 0.77 5.37 -8.51
CA ARG A 128 0.20 4.32 -9.37
C ARG A 128 -0.99 4.75 -10.24
N ALA A 129 -1.28 6.04 -10.33
CA ALA A 129 -2.42 6.58 -11.07
C ALA A 129 -2.45 6.14 -12.56
N ALA A 130 -1.30 6.19 -13.24
CA ALA A 130 -1.21 5.76 -14.64
C ALA A 130 -1.55 4.27 -14.81
N GLN A 131 -1.07 3.42 -13.90
CA GLN A 131 -1.37 1.99 -13.91
C GLN A 131 -2.84 1.71 -13.61
N ARG A 132 -3.45 2.40 -12.64
CA ARG A 132 -4.89 2.30 -12.36
C ARG A 132 -5.74 2.69 -13.56
N ARG A 133 -5.40 3.80 -14.23
CA ARG A 133 -6.10 4.24 -15.45
C ARG A 133 -5.96 3.25 -16.60
N GLN A 134 -4.76 2.69 -16.80
CA GLN A 134 -4.54 1.66 -17.81
C GLN A 134 -5.41 0.42 -17.54
N LEU A 135 -5.46 -0.06 -16.30
CA LEU A 135 -6.28 -1.20 -15.90
C LEU A 135 -7.78 -0.90 -16.07
N ALA A 136 -8.21 0.30 -15.69
CA ALA A 136 -9.61 0.70 -15.78
C ALA A 136 -10.11 0.95 -17.20
N ALA A 137 -9.22 1.31 -18.14
CA ALA A 137 -9.59 1.53 -19.54
C ALA A 137 -10.17 0.28 -20.22
N GLY A 138 -9.79 -0.92 -19.76
CA GLY A 138 -10.32 -2.20 -20.22
C GLY A 138 -11.40 -2.80 -19.31
N ALA A 139 -11.83 -2.09 -18.27
CA ALA A 139 -12.76 -2.59 -17.26
C ALA A 139 -14.11 -1.87 -17.32
N GLU A 140 -15.16 -2.52 -16.82
CA GLU A 140 -16.42 -1.85 -16.53
C GLU A 140 -16.32 -1.14 -15.17
N VAL A 141 -16.26 0.19 -15.20
CA VAL A 141 -16.23 1.02 -13.97
C VAL A 141 -17.60 1.61 -13.72
N LYS A 142 -18.16 1.36 -12.52
CA LYS A 142 -19.39 1.99 -12.02
C LYS A 142 -19.04 2.82 -10.79
N SER A 143 -19.68 3.98 -10.68
CA SER A 143 -19.59 4.82 -9.50
C SER A 143 -21.01 5.07 -9.02
N THR A 144 -21.23 4.94 -7.71
CA THR A 144 -22.49 5.26 -7.07
C THR A 144 -22.21 6.09 -5.83
N GLU A 145 -23.01 7.13 -5.63
CA GLU A 145 -22.91 8.00 -4.46
C GLU A 145 -24.11 7.76 -3.56
N THR A 146 -23.85 7.61 -2.27
CA THR A 146 -24.87 7.42 -1.24
C THR A 146 -24.55 8.31 -0.06
N THR A 147 -25.54 9.08 0.39
CA THR A 147 -25.43 9.83 1.64
C THR A 147 -25.92 8.94 2.77
N VAL A 148 -25.08 8.68 3.77
CA VAL A 148 -25.42 7.92 4.98
C VAL A 148 -25.14 8.79 6.19
N ALA A 149 -26.18 9.23 6.88
CA ALA A 149 -26.10 10.25 7.92
C ALA A 149 -25.33 11.49 7.41
N ASP A 150 -24.19 11.84 8.01
CA ASP A 150 -23.35 12.99 7.65
C ASP A 150 -22.14 12.64 6.74
N SER A 151 -22.09 11.40 6.23
CA SER A 151 -21.03 10.94 5.32
C SER A 151 -21.54 10.81 3.89
N LEU A 152 -20.83 11.44 2.95
CA LEU A 152 -20.96 11.15 1.52
C LEU A 152 -20.07 9.97 1.19
N LEU A 153 -20.68 8.79 1.01
CA LEU A 153 -19.98 7.58 0.60
C LEU A 153 -20.07 7.43 -0.91
N GLN A 154 -18.94 7.20 -1.54
CA GLN A 154 -18.86 6.90 -2.96
C GLN A 154 -18.31 5.49 -3.14
N ARG A 155 -19.12 4.64 -3.74
CA ARG A 155 -18.73 3.28 -4.10
C ARG A 155 -18.28 3.24 -5.55
N ILE A 156 -17.05 2.78 -5.77
CA ILE A 156 -16.49 2.55 -7.10
C ILE A 156 -16.29 1.05 -7.30
N ASP A 157 -17.05 0.48 -8.23
CA ASP A 157 -16.95 -0.91 -8.65
C ASP A 157 -16.18 -0.98 -9.98
N ILE A 158 -15.14 -1.82 -10.04
CA ILE A 158 -14.32 -2.09 -11.22
C ILE A 158 -14.44 -3.58 -11.53
N ALA A 159 -15.11 -3.94 -12.61
CA ALA A 159 -15.23 -5.31 -13.07
C ALA A 159 -14.35 -5.54 -14.31
N PHE A 160 -13.47 -6.52 -14.22
CA PHE A 160 -12.59 -6.90 -15.33
C PHE A 160 -13.27 -7.96 -16.19
N PRO A 161 -13.19 -7.87 -17.53
CA PRO A 161 -13.80 -8.86 -18.43
C PRO A 161 -13.17 -10.25 -18.27
N GLU A 162 -11.91 -10.30 -17.86
CA GLU A 162 -11.15 -11.52 -17.57
C GLU A 162 -10.36 -11.35 -16.26
N PRO A 163 -10.03 -12.44 -15.55
CA PRO A 163 -9.19 -12.38 -14.35
C PRO A 163 -7.86 -11.67 -14.64
N THR A 164 -7.62 -10.56 -13.94
CA THR A 164 -6.56 -9.60 -14.26
C THR A 164 -5.50 -9.56 -13.16
N ASP A 165 -4.23 -9.35 -13.54
CA ASP A 165 -3.18 -8.97 -12.59
C ASP A 165 -3.22 -7.46 -12.35
N VAL A 166 -3.69 -7.07 -11.16
CA VAL A 166 -3.77 -5.67 -10.74
C VAL A 166 -2.48 -5.19 -10.04
N GLY A 167 -1.53 -6.09 -9.78
CA GLY A 167 -0.24 -5.80 -9.17
C GLY A 167 -0.36 -4.99 -7.88
N THR A 168 0.29 -3.82 -7.85
CA THR A 168 0.24 -2.87 -6.71
C THR A 168 -0.53 -1.60 -7.05
N ALA A 169 -1.36 -1.62 -8.11
CA ALA A 169 -2.03 -0.42 -8.59
C ALA A 169 -3.03 0.15 -7.56
N PHE A 170 -3.73 -0.74 -6.86
CA PHE A 170 -4.81 -0.37 -5.94
C PHE A 170 -4.48 -0.60 -4.46
N TYR A 171 -3.56 -1.49 -4.13
CA TYR A 171 -3.12 -1.76 -2.75
C TYR A 171 -1.66 -2.25 -2.73
N GLY A 172 -0.93 -1.85 -1.70
CA GLY A 172 0.49 -2.19 -1.51
C GLY A 172 0.73 -3.55 -0.87
N ASN A 173 2.00 -3.88 -0.64
CA ASN A 173 2.48 -5.20 -0.18
C ASN A 173 2.07 -5.55 1.25
N GLY A 174 1.66 -4.55 2.03
CA GLY A 174 1.18 -4.76 3.38
C GLY A 174 -0.13 -5.51 3.49
N LEU A 175 -0.96 -5.41 2.45
CA LEU A 175 -2.25 -6.07 2.40
C LEU A 175 -2.10 -7.36 1.61
N ARG A 176 -2.36 -8.50 2.27
CA ARG A 176 -2.31 -9.84 1.68
C ARG A 176 -3.55 -10.12 0.82
N LEU A 177 -4.06 -9.11 0.13
CA LEU A 177 -5.18 -9.24 -0.79
C LEU A 177 -4.70 -9.87 -2.11
N PRO A 178 -5.55 -10.66 -2.79
CA PRO A 178 -5.24 -11.25 -4.10
C PRO A 178 -4.86 -10.16 -5.10
N ARG A 179 -3.87 -10.38 -5.95
CA ARG A 179 -3.43 -9.40 -6.97
C ARG A 179 -3.51 -9.93 -8.36
N THR A 180 -3.31 -11.23 -8.50
CA THR A 180 -3.48 -11.97 -9.73
C THR A 180 -4.85 -12.59 -9.76
N GLY A 181 -5.39 -12.77 -10.96
CA GLY A 181 -6.70 -13.39 -11.15
C GLY A 181 -7.85 -12.60 -10.54
N VAL A 182 -7.73 -11.28 -10.39
CA VAL A 182 -8.79 -10.42 -9.84
C VAL A 182 -9.84 -10.18 -10.92
N SER A 183 -11.08 -10.51 -10.62
CA SER A 183 -12.22 -10.30 -11.54
C SER A 183 -13.03 -9.06 -11.18
N ARG A 184 -13.02 -8.64 -9.91
CA ARG A 184 -13.72 -7.42 -9.47
C ARG A 184 -13.05 -6.78 -8.27
N LEU A 185 -13.02 -5.46 -8.25
CA LEU A 185 -12.70 -4.63 -7.10
C LEU A 185 -13.90 -3.72 -6.79
N ALA A 186 -14.16 -3.50 -5.51
CA ALA A 186 -15.09 -2.47 -5.06
C ALA A 186 -14.45 -1.65 -3.95
N PHE A 187 -14.55 -0.32 -4.03
CA PHE A 187 -14.03 0.60 -3.03
C PHE A 187 -15.16 1.45 -2.49
N ASP A 188 -15.33 1.47 -1.18
CA ASP A 188 -16.20 2.43 -0.52
C ASP A 188 -15.34 3.56 0.03
N ILE A 189 -15.51 4.76 -0.51
CA ILE A 189 -14.72 5.96 -0.21
C ILE A 189 -15.57 6.94 0.57
N ASP A 190 -15.05 7.43 1.68
CA ASP A 190 -15.60 8.62 2.33
C ASP A 190 -15.05 9.86 1.60
N ALA A 191 -15.91 10.54 0.86
CA ALA A 191 -15.54 11.68 0.03
C ALA A 191 -15.12 12.91 0.86
N ARG A 192 -15.59 13.02 2.10
CA ARG A 192 -15.28 14.15 3.00
C ARG A 192 -13.87 14.04 3.54
N THR A 193 -13.50 12.87 4.05
CA THR A 193 -12.17 12.62 4.62
C THR A 193 -11.16 12.17 3.56
N ARG A 194 -11.63 11.81 2.35
CA ARG A 194 -10.82 11.25 1.27
C ARG A 194 -10.08 10.00 1.73
N THR A 195 -10.83 9.04 2.25
CA THR A 195 -10.31 7.78 2.80
C THR A 195 -11.10 6.58 2.27
N VAL A 196 -10.42 5.46 2.02
CA VAL A 196 -11.07 4.19 1.67
C VAL A 196 -11.56 3.51 2.94
N ARG A 197 -12.86 3.36 3.14
CA ARG A 197 -13.43 2.65 4.29
C ARG A 197 -13.40 1.14 4.12
N GLU A 198 -13.64 0.68 2.90
CA GLU A 198 -13.70 -0.74 2.56
C GLU A 198 -13.11 -0.98 1.16
N VAL A 199 -12.42 -2.11 1.00
CA VAL A 199 -12.10 -2.71 -0.30
C VAL A 199 -12.62 -4.12 -0.34
N THR A 200 -13.47 -4.44 -1.31
CA THR A 200 -13.86 -5.83 -1.59
C THR A 200 -13.15 -6.30 -2.86
N VAL A 201 -12.53 -7.48 -2.78
CA VAL A 201 -11.78 -8.13 -3.89
C VAL A 201 -12.42 -9.46 -4.21
N HIS A 202 -12.81 -9.66 -5.47
CA HIS A 202 -13.18 -10.97 -6.01
C HIS A 202 -12.05 -11.48 -6.90
N ALA A 203 -11.60 -12.70 -6.66
CA ALA A 203 -10.51 -13.33 -7.38
C ALA A 203 -10.88 -14.74 -7.88
N ALA A 204 -9.94 -15.36 -8.60
CA ALA A 204 -10.07 -16.71 -9.13
C ALA A 204 -10.47 -17.73 -8.04
N GLY A 205 -11.17 -18.79 -8.45
CA GLY A 205 -11.65 -19.83 -7.53
C GLY A 205 -12.82 -19.41 -6.62
N GLY A 206 -13.46 -18.28 -6.90
CA GLY A 206 -14.58 -17.77 -6.10
C GLY A 206 -14.15 -17.11 -4.78
N LEU A 207 -12.85 -16.85 -4.62
CA LEU A 207 -12.34 -16.13 -3.45
C LEU A 207 -12.90 -14.71 -3.42
N GLN A 208 -13.54 -14.36 -2.32
CA GLN A 208 -14.00 -13.01 -2.04
C GLN A 208 -13.46 -12.58 -0.67
N LEU A 209 -12.75 -11.47 -0.62
CA LEU A 209 -12.21 -10.91 0.62
C LEU A 209 -12.62 -9.45 0.75
N THR A 210 -12.94 -9.04 1.97
CA THR A 210 -13.30 -7.66 2.30
C THR A 210 -12.27 -7.11 3.29
N ALA A 211 -11.64 -6.01 2.95
CA ALA A 211 -10.70 -5.28 3.80
C ALA A 211 -11.35 -3.99 4.30
N GLU A 212 -11.62 -3.92 5.59
CA GLU A 212 -12.10 -2.71 6.26
C GLU A 212 -10.94 -1.92 6.86
N VAL A 213 -11.02 -0.60 6.79
CA VAL A 213 -9.93 0.28 7.17
C VAL A 213 -10.40 1.32 8.17
N ARG A 214 -9.62 1.51 9.24
CA ARG A 214 -9.79 2.60 10.19
C ARG A 214 -8.62 3.55 10.12
N TYR A 215 -8.92 4.83 10.31
CA TYR A 215 -7.96 5.90 10.14
C TYR A 215 -7.85 6.74 11.41
N ARG A 216 -6.66 7.28 11.60
CA ARG A 216 -6.33 8.30 12.58
C ARG A 216 -6.10 9.63 11.89
N GLU A 217 -6.55 10.73 12.48
CA GLU A 217 -6.21 12.05 11.99
C GLU A 217 -4.70 12.35 12.20
N ALA A 218 -4.06 12.91 11.17
CA ALA A 218 -2.64 13.21 11.12
C ALA A 218 -2.39 14.50 10.31
N GLY A 219 -2.16 15.61 11.00
CA GLY A 219 -1.80 16.89 10.35
C GLY A 219 -2.83 17.38 9.32
N GLY A 220 -4.13 17.25 9.63
CA GLY A 220 -5.22 17.65 8.72
C GLY A 220 -5.52 16.65 7.60
N SER A 221 -4.98 15.43 7.69
CA SER A 221 -5.29 14.30 6.82
C SER A 221 -5.54 13.04 7.66
N PHE A 222 -5.68 11.88 7.03
CA PHE A 222 -6.05 10.63 7.69
C PHE A 222 -5.09 9.51 7.33
N MET A 223 -4.46 8.89 8.32
CA MET A 223 -3.55 7.76 8.15
C MET A 223 -4.24 6.46 8.55
N PRO A 224 -4.11 5.37 7.76
CA PRO A 224 -4.65 4.08 8.17
C PRO A 224 -3.92 3.57 9.42
N GLU A 225 -4.69 3.24 10.44
CA GLU A 225 -4.20 2.70 11.72
C GLU A 225 -4.63 1.24 11.96
N ARG A 226 -5.65 0.78 11.24
CA ARG A 226 -6.10 -0.61 11.31
C ARG A 226 -6.66 -1.06 9.98
N VAL A 227 -6.30 -2.27 9.56
CA VAL A 227 -6.92 -2.97 8.43
C VAL A 227 -7.34 -4.37 8.88
N ARG A 228 -8.60 -4.72 8.64
CA ARG A 228 -9.18 -6.03 8.95
C ARG A 228 -9.65 -6.69 7.66
N VAL A 229 -9.09 -7.85 7.33
CA VAL A 229 -9.49 -8.63 6.17
C VAL A 229 -10.38 -9.79 6.62
N THR A 230 -11.58 -9.90 6.04
CA THR A 230 -12.56 -10.93 6.36
C THR A 230 -12.94 -11.77 5.14
N SER A 231 -13.10 -13.07 5.37
CA SER A 231 -13.71 -14.01 4.44
C SER A 231 -15.25 -13.87 4.41
N PRO A 232 -15.93 -14.45 3.41
CA PRO A 232 -17.39 -14.35 3.29
C PRO A 232 -18.16 -14.99 4.44
N ASP A 233 -17.54 -15.92 5.18
CA ASP A 233 -18.09 -16.54 6.39
C ASP A 233 -17.98 -15.63 7.64
N GLY A 234 -17.44 -14.42 7.48
CA GLY A 234 -17.28 -13.42 8.54
C GLY A 234 -16.05 -13.64 9.43
N ARG A 235 -15.21 -14.65 9.14
CA ARG A 235 -13.96 -14.86 9.87
C ARG A 235 -12.95 -13.77 9.51
N ILE A 236 -12.21 -13.32 10.53
CA ILE A 236 -11.07 -12.41 10.32
C ILE A 236 -9.88 -13.26 9.91
N ASP A 237 -9.47 -13.11 8.65
CA ASP A 237 -8.32 -13.81 8.10
C ASP A 237 -7.04 -13.04 8.36
N ASP A 238 -7.05 -11.71 8.23
CA ASP A 238 -5.89 -10.89 8.53
C ASP A 238 -6.25 -9.65 9.36
N LEU A 239 -5.32 -9.25 10.20
CA LEU A 239 -5.35 -8.00 10.95
C LEU A 239 -4.00 -7.30 10.82
N LEU A 240 -4.04 -6.02 10.47
CA LEU A 240 -2.93 -5.09 10.60
C LEU A 240 -3.36 -3.98 11.53
N GLU A 241 -2.56 -3.69 12.56
CA GLU A 241 -2.76 -2.55 13.46
C GLU A 241 -1.46 -1.76 13.59
N ILE A 242 -1.57 -0.44 13.53
CA ILE A 242 -0.46 0.50 13.65
C ILE A 242 -0.80 1.44 14.80
N THR A 243 -0.05 1.33 15.89
CA THR A 243 -0.08 2.34 16.95
C THR A 243 0.91 3.43 16.59
N PHE A 244 0.46 4.67 16.50
CA PHE A 244 1.33 5.82 16.20
C PHE A 244 1.79 6.55 17.47
N THR A 245 3.00 7.08 17.43
CA THR A 245 3.56 8.04 18.39
C THR A 245 3.99 9.31 17.67
N GLU A 246 4.03 10.43 18.38
CA GLU A 246 4.51 11.69 17.83
C GLU A 246 6.01 11.86 18.09
N VAL A 247 6.78 12.17 17.04
CA VAL A 247 8.20 12.51 17.14
C VAL A 247 8.47 13.73 16.26
N SER A 248 8.99 14.81 16.86
CA SER A 248 9.30 16.05 16.15
C SER A 248 8.11 16.64 15.37
N GLY A 249 6.88 16.49 15.89
CA GLY A 249 5.64 16.97 15.25
C GLY A 249 5.06 16.04 14.19
N TYR A 250 5.63 14.84 13.99
CA TYR A 250 5.16 13.85 13.02
C TYR A 250 4.67 12.58 13.71
N LEU A 251 3.54 12.04 13.26
CA LEU A 251 3.04 10.73 13.64
C LEU A 251 3.81 9.63 12.90
N VAL A 252 4.57 8.86 13.65
CA VAL A 252 5.33 7.71 13.14
C VAL A 252 4.88 6.43 13.85
N PRO A 253 5.02 5.24 13.23
CA PRO A 253 4.65 4.00 13.88
C PRO A 253 5.41 3.78 15.19
N ALA A 254 4.74 3.63 16.32
CA ALA A 254 5.34 3.14 17.56
C ALA A 254 5.39 1.61 17.55
N THR A 255 4.29 0.99 17.13
CA THR A 255 4.15 -0.46 17.06
C THR A 255 3.32 -0.84 15.83
N ILE A 256 3.71 -1.93 15.18
CA ILE A 256 2.92 -2.61 14.14
C ILE A 256 2.65 -4.03 14.61
N LEU A 257 1.37 -4.40 14.63
CA LEU A 257 0.89 -5.76 14.85
C LEU A 257 0.29 -6.28 13.55
N GLN A 258 0.76 -7.43 13.08
CA GLN A 258 0.18 -8.18 11.99
C GLN A 258 -0.22 -9.56 12.49
N VAL A 259 -1.44 -9.97 12.21
CA VAL A 259 -1.97 -11.31 12.51
C VAL A 259 -2.56 -11.88 11.22
N VAL A 260 -2.25 -13.14 10.92
CA VAL A 260 -2.76 -13.91 9.79
C VAL A 260 -3.32 -15.22 10.33
N GLN A 261 -4.56 -15.53 9.97
CA GLN A 261 -5.36 -16.65 10.46
C GLN A 261 -6.08 -17.37 9.32
N ARG A 262 -5.33 -17.72 8.28
CA ARG A 262 -5.84 -18.45 7.12
C ARG A 262 -5.67 -19.96 7.30
N PRO A 263 -6.43 -20.81 6.57
CA PRO A 263 -6.28 -22.27 6.67
C PRO A 263 -4.86 -22.78 6.37
N ASP A 264 -4.16 -22.14 5.45
CA ASP A 264 -2.81 -22.50 4.97
C ASP A 264 -1.69 -21.71 5.66
N LEU A 265 -2.03 -20.63 6.37
CA LEU A 265 -1.07 -19.72 6.97
C LEU A 265 -1.57 -19.15 8.30
N GLN A 266 -0.79 -19.40 9.35
CA GLN A 266 -0.99 -18.80 10.67
C GLN A 266 0.28 -18.03 11.02
N ASP A 267 0.17 -16.73 11.24
CA ASP A 267 1.31 -15.89 11.57
C ASP A 267 0.93 -14.75 12.52
N ARG A 268 1.86 -14.38 13.41
CA ARG A 268 1.74 -13.22 14.28
C ARG A 268 3.07 -12.49 14.37
N LEU A 269 3.09 -11.25 13.93
CA LEU A 269 4.27 -10.40 13.92
C LEU A 269 3.96 -9.13 14.69
N GLU A 270 4.74 -8.87 15.73
CA GLU A 270 4.68 -7.65 16.50
C GLU A 270 6.05 -6.98 16.47
N VAL A 271 6.06 -5.71 16.11
CA VAL A 271 7.28 -4.91 15.93
C VAL A 271 7.09 -3.55 16.54
N SER A 272 8.05 -3.15 17.36
CA SER A 272 8.11 -1.80 17.91
C SER A 272 9.24 -1.00 17.27
N PHE A 273 9.07 0.31 17.21
CA PHE A 273 10.03 1.24 16.67
C PHE A 273 10.42 2.26 17.73
N ARG A 274 11.73 2.57 17.81
CA ARG A 274 12.27 3.54 18.76
C ARG A 274 13.44 4.30 18.16
N ASP A 275 13.98 5.24 18.94
CA ASP A 275 15.18 6.01 18.60
C ASP A 275 15.07 6.74 17.24
N TYR A 276 13.87 7.27 16.98
CA TYR A 276 13.55 7.98 15.75
C TYR A 276 14.49 9.17 15.53
N ARG A 277 14.99 9.29 14.30
CA ARG A 277 15.61 10.51 13.81
C ARG A 277 14.89 10.95 12.55
N ILE A 278 14.24 12.10 12.63
CA ILE A 278 13.40 12.67 11.57
C ILE A 278 14.21 13.68 10.77
N ASN A 279 14.12 13.61 9.43
CA ASN A 279 14.71 14.58 8.50
C ASN A 279 16.21 14.84 8.69
N GLN A 280 16.94 13.88 9.26
CA GLN A 280 18.39 13.97 9.37
C GLN A 280 19.03 13.37 8.10
N PRO A 281 20.26 13.79 7.73
CA PRO A 281 20.98 13.17 6.64
C PRO A 281 21.05 11.65 6.80
N LEU A 282 20.71 10.92 5.74
CA LEU A 282 20.83 9.47 5.71
C LEU A 282 22.28 9.09 5.37
N PRO A 283 22.78 7.93 5.83
CA PRO A 283 24.10 7.47 5.42
C PRO A 283 24.20 7.35 3.88
N PRO A 284 25.32 7.73 3.24
CA PRO A 284 25.43 7.70 1.77
C PRO A 284 25.12 6.33 1.13
N ALA A 285 25.49 5.24 1.82
CA ALA A 285 25.18 3.88 1.37
C ALA A 285 23.67 3.57 1.41
N VAL A 286 22.94 4.15 2.37
CA VAL A 286 21.47 4.05 2.48
C VAL A 286 20.81 4.86 1.39
N GLU A 287 21.29 6.09 1.15
CA GLU A 287 20.78 6.94 0.07
C GLU A 287 20.93 6.28 -1.29
N ALA A 288 22.09 5.69 -1.57
CA ALA A 288 22.34 4.96 -2.81
C ALA A 288 21.36 3.79 -3.00
N ARG A 289 21.07 3.04 -1.92
CA ARG A 289 20.10 1.92 -1.98
C ARG A 289 18.66 2.38 -2.16
N LEU A 290 18.24 3.44 -1.47
CA LEU A 290 16.89 4.00 -1.62
C LEU A 290 16.66 4.65 -2.99
N SER A 291 17.73 5.07 -3.67
CA SER A 291 17.68 5.64 -5.02
C SER A 291 17.84 4.60 -6.13
N ALA A 292 18.25 3.37 -5.79
CA ALA A 292 18.34 2.29 -6.76
C ALA A 292 16.91 1.86 -7.15
N PRO A 293 16.63 1.61 -8.45
CA PRO A 293 15.37 0.99 -8.84
C PRO A 293 15.24 -0.35 -8.10
N ALA A 294 14.08 -0.58 -7.48
CA ALA A 294 13.81 -1.82 -6.77
C ALA A 294 14.15 -2.99 -7.70
N ALA A 295 15.13 -3.80 -7.32
CA ALA A 295 15.50 -4.96 -8.11
C ALA A 295 14.26 -5.85 -8.22
N THR A 296 13.70 -5.94 -9.43
CA THR A 296 12.59 -6.84 -9.75
C THR A 296 13.13 -8.25 -9.51
N LYS A 297 12.85 -8.81 -8.33
CA LYS A 297 13.08 -10.25 -8.14
C LYS A 297 12.16 -10.94 -9.15
N PRO A 298 12.69 -11.86 -9.99
CA PRO A 298 11.81 -12.74 -10.75
C PRO A 298 10.91 -13.45 -9.75
N GLN A 299 9.59 -13.36 -9.93
CA GLN A 299 8.66 -14.21 -9.21
C GLN A 299 8.97 -15.67 -9.58
N PRO A 300 9.01 -16.60 -8.61
CA PRO A 300 8.98 -18.01 -8.92
C PRO A 300 7.65 -18.39 -9.60
#